data_AF-A0A3B8VI43-F1
#
_entry.id   AF-A0A3B8VI43-F1
#
_cell.length_a   1.000
_cell.length_b   1.000
_cell.length_c   1.000
_cell.angle_alpha   90.00
_cell.angle_beta   90.00
_cell.angle_gamma   90.00
#
_symmetry.space_group_name_H-M   'P 1'
#
loop_
_entity.id
_entity.type
_entity.pdbx_description
1 polymer ?
#
loop_
_entity_poly.entity_id
_entity_poly.type
_entity_poly.pdbx_seq_one_letter_code
_entity_poly.pdbx_strand_id
1 'polypeptide(L)'
;MNTLRIKQVDACTLKPFTGNPAGVVIDGNGLNSEQMQKIANEMNVSETVFALKPTNEEEADLKIRWFTPSQEVDLCGHATIALFHALAEEGEFGL
;
A
#
# COMPACT_ATOMS: atom_id res chain seq x y z
N MET A 1 -4.11 21.87 -3.45
CA MET A 1 -3.31 20.77 -2.88
C MET A 1 -4.21 19.57 -2.77
N ASN A 2 -3.83 18.44 -3.34
CA ASN A 2 -4.55 17.18 -3.11
C ASN A 2 -3.98 16.54 -1.85
N THR A 3 -4.85 16.08 -0.96
CA THR A 3 -4.46 15.38 0.27
C THR A 3 -4.48 13.89 0.01
N LEU A 4 -3.39 13.19 0.38
CA LEU A 4 -3.30 11.74 0.33
C LEU A 4 -3.20 11.20 1.76
N ARG A 5 -3.94 10.13 2.06
CA ARG A 5 -3.81 9.42 3.34
C ARG A 5 -2.82 8.28 3.19
N ILE A 6 -1.84 8.24 4.08
CA ILE A 6 -0.83 7.19 4.13
C ILE A 6 -0.76 6.67 5.56
N LYS A 7 -0.73 5.35 5.72
CA LYS A 7 -0.44 4.68 6.99
C LYS A 7 0.94 4.04 6.92
N GLN A 8 1.61 3.94 8.06
CA GLN A 8 2.75 3.04 8.23
C GLN A 8 2.31 1.91 9.14
N VAL A 9 2.47 0.67 8.69
CA VAL A 9 1.99 -0.52 9.39
C VAL A 9 3.15 -1.50 9.55
N ASP A 10 3.38 -1.92 10.79
CA ASP A 10 4.35 -2.95 11.14
C ASP A 10 3.73 -4.33 10.91
N ALA A 11 4.07 -4.97 9.79
CA ALA A 11 3.51 -6.27 9.43
C ALA A 11 4.12 -7.43 10.25
N CYS A 12 3.34 -8.51 10.40
CA CYS A 12 3.73 -9.74 11.10
C CYS A 12 4.09 -9.56 12.58
N THR A 13 3.51 -8.55 13.24
CA THR A 13 3.67 -8.32 14.67
C THR A 13 2.39 -7.78 15.31
N LEU A 14 2.33 -7.82 16.64
CA LEU A 14 1.33 -7.13 17.47
C LEU A 14 1.95 -6.04 18.35
N LYS A 15 3.27 -5.80 18.22
CA LYS A 15 4.01 -4.82 19.01
C LYS A 15 4.52 -3.71 18.08
N PRO A 16 4.24 -2.43 18.38
CA PRO A 16 4.80 -1.32 17.62
C PRO A 16 6.33 -1.37 17.55
N PHE A 17 6.89 -0.87 16.45
CA PHE A 17 8.33 -0.78 16.19
C PHE A 17 9.04 -2.14 16.11
N THR A 18 8.31 -3.19 15.73
CA THR A 18 8.84 -4.53 15.49
C THR A 18 8.24 -5.11 14.21
N GLY A 19 8.66 -6.29 13.76
CA GLY A 19 8.16 -6.84 12.50
C GLY A 19 8.77 -6.12 11.29
N ASN A 20 8.00 -6.01 10.20
CA ASN A 20 8.48 -5.38 8.96
C ASN A 20 7.57 -4.20 8.57
N PRO A 21 8.06 -2.95 8.63
CA PRO A 21 7.25 -1.77 8.34
C PRO A 21 6.96 -1.64 6.84
N ALA A 22 5.70 -1.33 6.51
CA ALA A 22 5.28 -0.98 5.16
C ALA A 22 4.52 0.34 5.15
N GLY A 23 4.74 1.14 4.10
CA GLY A 23 3.89 2.28 3.77
C GLY A 23 2.64 1.79 3.08
N VAL A 24 1.47 2.32 3.42
CA VAL A 24 0.19 1.86 2.89
C VAL A 24 -0.63 3.06 2.41
N VAL A 25 -1.01 3.02 1.13
CA VAL A 25 -1.93 3.97 0.50
C VAL A 25 -3.20 3.22 0.09
N ILE A 26 -4.28 3.45 0.84
CA ILE A 26 -5.56 2.74 0.65
C ILE A 26 -6.32 3.21 -0.60
N ASP A 27 -6.19 4.50 -0.96
CA ASP A 27 -6.76 5.04 -2.20
C ASP A 27 -5.64 5.63 -3.07
N GLY A 28 -5.04 4.78 -3.90
CA GLY A 28 -4.02 5.17 -4.87
C GLY A 28 -4.61 5.62 -6.21
N ASN A 29 -5.94 5.69 -6.35
CA ASN A 29 -6.56 5.97 -7.64
C ASN A 29 -6.16 7.37 -8.15
N GLY A 30 -5.86 7.46 -9.45
CA GLY A 30 -5.41 8.71 -10.08
C GLY A 30 -3.93 9.05 -9.87
N LEU A 31 -3.18 8.28 -9.08
CA LEU A 31 -1.72 8.38 -9.03
C LEU A 31 -1.11 7.70 -10.26
N ASN A 32 -0.14 8.36 -10.89
CA ASN A 32 0.71 7.71 -11.88
C ASN A 32 1.93 7.05 -11.22
N SER A 33 2.68 6.24 -11.98
CA SER A 33 3.85 5.51 -11.45
C SER A 33 4.94 6.42 -10.88
N GLU A 34 5.16 7.60 -11.46
CA GLU A 34 6.16 8.55 -10.95
C GLU A 34 5.75 9.11 -9.59
N GLN A 35 4.47 9.42 -9.40
CA GLN A 35 3.93 9.87 -8.12
C GLN A 35 4.01 8.76 -7.07
N MET A 36 3.61 7.54 -7.40
CA MET A 36 3.75 6.38 -6.51
C MET A 36 5.21 6.16 -6.10
N GLN A 37 6.14 6.27 -7.05
CA GLN A 37 7.57 6.14 -6.78
C GLN A 37 8.09 7.24 -5.85
N LYS A 38 7.67 8.50 -6.06
CA LYS A 38 8.03 9.63 -5.19
C LYS A 38 7.49 9.44 -3.78
N ILE A 39 6.26 8.95 -3.64
CA ILE A 39 5.66 8.65 -2.34
C ILE A 39 6.42 7.52 -1.64
N ALA A 40 6.74 6.43 -2.35
CA ALA A 40 7.51 5.33 -1.78
C ALA A 40 8.92 5.75 -1.36
N ASN A 41 9.55 6.65 -2.12
CA ASN A 41 10.83 7.26 -1.78
C ASN A 41 10.74 8.12 -0.51
N GLU A 42 9.71 8.97 -0.40
CA GLU A 42 9.46 9.82 0.77
C GLU A 42 9.19 8.99 2.04
N MET A 43 8.42 7.90 1.92
CA MET A 43 8.13 7.00 3.04
C MET A 43 9.37 6.25 3.56
N ASN A 44 10.35 5.99 2.68
CA ASN A 44 11.67 5.45 3.01
C ASN A 44 11.64 4.18 3.92
N VAL A 45 10.70 3.29 3.64
CA VAL A 45 10.63 1.93 4.20
C VAL A 45 10.91 0.90 3.08
N SER A 46 10.98 -0.39 3.40
CA SER A 46 11.34 -1.40 2.38
C SER A 46 10.37 -1.38 1.20
N GLU A 47 9.06 -1.33 1.47
CA GLU A 47 8.03 -1.20 0.44
C GLU A 47 6.87 -0.32 0.89
N THR A 48 6.34 0.44 -0.07
CA THR A 48 5.05 1.11 0.01
C THR A 48 4.09 0.43 -0.96
N VAL A 49 2.90 0.10 -0.47
CA VAL A 49 1.84 -0.57 -1.22
C VAL A 49 0.68 0.38 -1.50
N PHE A 50 0.12 0.27 -2.70
CA PHE A 50 -0.98 1.09 -3.19
C PHE A 50 -2.15 0.20 -3.58
N ALA A 51 -3.32 0.42 -2.99
CA ALA A 51 -4.58 -0.14 -3.47
C ALA A 51 -5.20 0.76 -4.54
N LEU A 52 -5.70 0.12 -5.59
CA LEU A 52 -6.31 0.71 -6.77
C LEU A 52 -7.57 -0.05 -7.10
N LYS A 53 -8.47 0.59 -7.85
CA LYS A 53 -9.57 -0.13 -8.49
C LYS A 53 -9.03 -1.23 -9.40
N PRO A 54 -9.67 -2.41 -9.42
CA PRO A 54 -9.28 -3.51 -10.28
C PRO A 54 -9.42 -3.10 -11.75
N THR A 55 -8.68 -3.77 -12.63
CA THR A 55 -8.83 -3.55 -14.08
C THR A 55 -10.15 -4.15 -14.59
N ASN A 56 -10.59 -5.24 -13.95
CA ASN A 56 -11.88 -5.90 -14.16
C ASN A 56 -12.47 -6.28 -12.80
N GLU A 57 -13.60 -5.68 -12.42
CA GLU A 57 -14.30 -5.91 -11.15
C GLU A 57 -14.87 -7.33 -11.04
N GLU A 58 -15.04 -8.06 -12.15
CA GLU A 58 -15.50 -9.46 -12.13
C GLU A 58 -14.37 -10.46 -11.80
N GLU A 59 -13.11 -10.06 -11.94
CA GLU A 59 -11.94 -10.94 -11.78
C GLU A 59 -11.21 -10.74 -10.46
N ALA A 60 -11.26 -9.53 -9.89
CA ALA A 60 -10.58 -9.19 -8.66
C ALA A 60 -11.28 -8.03 -7.95
N ASP A 61 -11.20 -8.03 -6.62
CA ASP A 61 -11.72 -6.94 -5.80
C ASP A 61 -10.80 -5.70 -5.89
N LEU A 62 -9.48 -5.90 -5.94
CA LEU A 62 -8.48 -4.82 -5.94
C LEU A 62 -7.40 -5.04 -7.01
N LYS A 63 -6.81 -3.95 -7.48
CA LYS A 63 -5.46 -3.95 -8.05
C LYS A 63 -4.47 -3.43 -7.02
N ILE A 64 -3.37 -4.13 -6.83
CA ILE A 64 -2.31 -3.75 -5.89
C ILE A 64 -1.03 -3.48 -6.67
N ARG A 65 -0.28 -2.46 -6.25
CA ARG A 65 1.08 -2.18 -6.73
C ARG A 65 2.02 -1.97 -5.56
N TRP A 66 3.27 -2.38 -5.71
CA TRP A 66 4.28 -2.33 -4.67
C TRP A 66 5.51 -1.57 -5.16
N PHE A 67 6.02 -0.68 -4.34
CA PHE A 67 7.19 0.13 -4.66
C PHE A 67 8.18 0.08 -3.52
N THR A 68 9.43 -0.24 -3.84
CA THR A 68 10.56 0.13 -3.01
C THR A 68 10.84 1.64 -3.16
N PRO A 69 11.74 2.23 -2.35
CA PRO A 69 12.13 3.64 -2.52
C PRO A 69 12.71 4.01 -3.90
N SER A 70 13.13 3.03 -4.70
CA SER A 70 13.79 3.26 -6.00
C SER A 70 13.10 2.66 -7.21
N GLN A 71 12.22 1.66 -7.05
CA GLN A 71 11.54 1.00 -8.17
C GLN A 71 10.25 0.30 -7.74
N GLU A 72 9.37 0.07 -8.72
CA GLU A 72 8.26 -0.88 -8.60
C GLU A 72 8.77 -2.33 -8.53
N VAL A 73 8.05 -3.18 -7.80
CA VAL A 73 8.30 -4.62 -7.71
C VAL A 73 7.02 -5.40 -7.97
N ASP A 74 7.15 -6.60 -8.52
CA ASP A 74 6.02 -7.41 -8.99
C ASP A 74 5.11 -7.88 -7.85
N LEU A 75 5.67 -8.13 -6.66
CA LEU A 75 4.93 -8.60 -5.49
C LEU A 75 5.74 -8.38 -4.20
N CYS A 76 5.05 -8.01 -3.11
CA CYS A 76 5.63 -8.00 -1.76
C CYS A 76 4.64 -8.54 -0.70
N GLY A 77 5.04 -9.59 0.00
CA GLY A 77 4.17 -10.30 0.94
C GLY A 77 3.78 -9.48 2.18
N HIS A 78 4.74 -8.94 2.91
CA HIS A 78 4.44 -8.22 4.17
C HIS A 78 3.69 -6.91 3.91
N ALA A 79 4.00 -6.20 2.82
CA ALA A 79 3.27 -5.01 2.42
C ALA A 79 1.81 -5.35 2.03
N THR A 80 1.58 -6.50 1.42
CA THR A 80 0.21 -6.99 1.16
C THR A 80 -0.55 -7.23 2.48
N ILE A 81 0.07 -7.89 3.46
CA ILE A 81 -0.52 -8.09 4.80
C ILE A 81 -0.84 -6.74 5.47
N ALA A 82 0.09 -5.78 5.40
CA ALA A 82 -0.10 -4.44 5.91
C ALA A 82 -1.27 -3.70 5.25
N LEU A 83 -1.43 -3.82 3.93
CA LEU A 83 -2.56 -3.22 3.21
C LEU A 83 -3.90 -3.79 3.68
N PHE A 84 -4.04 -5.12 3.74
CA PHE A 84 -5.29 -5.74 4.15
C PHE A 84 -5.63 -5.45 5.62
N HIS A 85 -4.62 -5.37 6.49
CA HIS A 85 -4.82 -4.91 7.86
C HIS A 85 -5.36 -3.47 7.90
N ALA A 86 -4.75 -2.57 7.13
CA ALA A 86 -5.15 -1.18 7.06
C ALA A 86 -6.57 -0.98 6.48
N LEU A 87 -6.94 -1.75 5.44
CA LEU A 87 -8.30 -1.79 4.89
C LEU A 87 -9.31 -2.26 5.94
N ALA A 88 -8.97 -3.31 6.69
CA ALA A 88 -9.82 -3.83 7.74
C ALA A 88 -10.06 -2.81 8.87
N GLU A 89 -9.04 -2.04 9.26
CA GLU A 89 -9.17 -0.98 10.26
C GLU A 89 -10.09 0.18 9.81
N GLU A 90 -10.07 0.53 8.52
CA GLU A 90 -10.93 1.60 7.99
C GLU A 90 -12.37 1.12 7.72
N GLY A 91 -12.64 -0.19 7.85
CA GLY A 91 -13.94 -0.77 7.52
C GLY A 91 -14.20 -0.89 6.02
N GLU A 92 -13.16 -0.74 5.19
CA GLU A 92 -13.20 -0.82 3.72
C GLU A 92 -13.03 -2.28 3.26
N PHE A 93 -13.77 -3.21 3.88
CA PHE A 93 -13.86 -4.59 3.42
C PHE A 93 -14.73 -4.63 2.16
N GLY A 94 -14.15 -4.99 1.00
CA GLY A 94 -14.91 -5.14 -0.23
C GLY A 94 -15.09 -3.85 -1.04
N LEU A 95 -14.05 -3.01 -1.11
CA LEU A 95 -13.55 -2.66 -2.46
C LEU A 95 -13.26 -3.97 -3.20
#